data_AF-A0A1M7UX05-F1
#
_entry.id   AF-A0A1M7UX05-F1
#
_cell.length_a   1.000
_cell.length_b   1.000
_cell.length_c   1.000
_cell.angle_alpha   90.00
_cell.angle_beta   90.00
_cell.angle_gamma   90.00
#
_symmetry.space_group_name_H-M   'P 1'
#
loop_
_entity.id
_entity.type
_entity.pdbx_description
1 polymer ?
#
loop_
_entity_poly.entity_id
_entity_poly.type
_entity_poly.pdbx_seq_one_letter_code
_entity_poly.pdbx_strand_id
1 'polypeptide(L)'
;MNIVDISEWQVPSAINYDTFARQLSMAIVRVQYGAGYQDKYFKTHITELQKRGVPVAVYAWVRGKTIAEMEAEATAFYTRAKEFNPTFWWLDVEEQSMADMRAGVSAYQRKLRALGAGKVGAYIAHHLYNQFNINVAEFDAVWIPHYGHNDGTRNSKPSYPCDIHQYTDKGSLPGYNGSLDLNAIISDKDISFFTGGDEVLDNLVIYADGDTGAALVLSQRLGCPMVHKGSAGKYQAIKKHWVGVQGTNDSGNIYYAGTNRAETARKVLE
;
A
#
# COMPACT_ATOMS: atom_id res chain seq x y z
N MET A 1 1.01 3.37 17.59
CA MET A 1 1.52 3.58 16.23
C MET A 1 0.28 3.59 15.33
N ASN A 2 0.08 4.65 14.55
CA ASN A 2 -1.25 5.07 14.07
C ASN A 2 -1.38 4.95 12.55
N ILE A 3 -2.60 4.78 12.05
CA ILE A 3 -2.92 4.90 10.63
C ILE A 3 -3.68 6.22 10.47
N VAL A 4 -3.20 7.07 9.58
CA VAL A 4 -3.81 8.38 9.29
C VAL A 4 -4.18 8.47 7.83
N ASP A 5 -5.24 9.20 7.52
CA ASP A 5 -5.48 9.71 6.19
C ASP A 5 -5.38 11.24 6.18
N ILE A 6 -4.76 11.77 5.12
CA ILE A 6 -4.49 13.21 4.97
C ILE A 6 -4.70 13.65 3.53
N SER A 7 -4.95 14.94 3.36
CA SER A 7 -5.20 15.60 2.09
C SER A 7 -4.59 17.00 2.09
N GLU A 8 -4.90 17.80 1.08
CA GLU A 8 -4.46 19.19 1.02
C GLU A 8 -4.88 20.06 2.22
N TRP A 9 -5.87 19.61 3.02
CA TRP A 9 -6.30 20.31 4.23
C TRP A 9 -5.27 20.28 5.35
N GLN A 10 -4.39 19.28 5.36
CA GLN A 10 -3.25 19.21 6.25
C GLN A 10 -2.03 19.88 5.57
N VAL A 11 -2.00 21.22 5.54
CA VAL A 11 -0.97 21.98 4.81
C VAL A 11 0.46 21.55 5.19
N PRO A 12 1.33 21.13 4.23
CA PRO A 12 2.66 20.59 4.51
C PRO A 12 3.56 21.48 5.37
N SER A 13 3.50 22.80 5.21
CA SER A 13 4.31 23.75 5.99
C SER A 13 3.94 23.79 7.47
N ALA A 14 2.77 23.27 7.85
CA ALA A 14 2.34 23.13 9.23
C ALA A 14 2.69 21.76 9.84
N ILE A 15 3.25 20.83 9.06
CA ILE A 15 3.61 19.48 9.49
C ILE A 15 5.12 19.39 9.72
N ASN A 16 5.51 19.06 10.95
CA ASN A 16 6.86 18.60 11.23
C ASN A 16 6.94 17.09 10.90
N TYR A 17 7.31 16.77 9.65
CA TYR A 17 7.34 15.38 9.16
C TYR A 17 8.30 14.48 9.93
N ASP A 18 9.42 15.00 10.45
CA ASP A 18 10.34 14.19 11.27
C ASP A 18 9.64 13.66 12.52
N THR A 19 8.86 14.51 13.17
CA THR A 19 8.10 14.13 14.37
C THR A 19 6.85 13.33 14.03
N PHE A 20 6.14 13.77 12.99
CA PHE A 20 4.89 13.18 12.57
C PHE A 20 5.06 11.74 12.08
N ALA A 21 6.05 11.48 11.21
CA ALA A 21 6.31 10.16 10.66
C ALA A 21 6.56 9.09 11.74
N ARG A 22 7.21 9.45 12.85
CA ARG A 22 7.46 8.54 13.98
C ARG A 22 6.19 8.06 14.70
N GLN A 23 5.06 8.73 14.48
CA GLN A 23 3.77 8.35 15.06
C GLN A 23 3.03 7.31 14.20
N LEU A 24 3.47 7.10 12.95
CA LEU A 24 2.68 6.43 11.93
C LEU A 24 3.18 5.01 11.66
N SER A 25 2.24 4.07 11.60
CA SER A 25 2.44 2.77 10.98
C SER A 25 2.21 2.83 9.47
N MET A 26 1.35 3.75 9.02
CA MET A 26 0.97 3.94 7.62
C MET A 26 0.28 5.30 7.45
N ALA A 27 0.32 5.85 6.23
CA ALA A 27 -0.52 6.97 5.83
C ALA A 27 -1.33 6.64 4.57
N ILE A 28 -2.51 7.25 4.43
CA ILE A 28 -3.36 7.18 3.23
C ILE A 28 -3.54 8.62 2.70
N VAL A 29 -3.02 8.92 1.52
CA VAL A 29 -2.95 10.31 1.02
C VAL A 29 -3.94 10.55 -0.11
N ARG A 30 -4.72 11.63 -0.04
CA ARG A 30 -5.66 12.00 -1.11
C ARG A 30 -4.89 12.44 -2.34
N VAL A 31 -5.26 11.91 -3.50
CA VAL A 31 -4.65 12.30 -4.78
C VAL A 31 -5.56 13.21 -5.59
N GLN A 32 -6.88 13.04 -5.46
CA GLN A 32 -7.84 13.78 -6.26
C GLN A 32 -9.23 13.85 -5.62
N TYR A 33 -10.00 14.85 -6.10
CA TYR A 33 -11.44 14.96 -5.89
C TYR A 33 -12.11 14.93 -7.26
N GLY A 34 -12.57 13.73 -7.67
CA GLY A 34 -12.93 13.49 -9.05
C GLY A 34 -11.75 13.60 -10.03
N ALA A 35 -12.03 13.40 -11.31
CA ALA A 35 -11.01 13.58 -12.35
C ALA A 35 -10.55 15.05 -12.47
N GLY A 36 -11.47 15.99 -12.21
CA GLY A 36 -11.28 17.42 -12.46
C GLY A 36 -10.43 18.17 -11.45
N TYR A 37 -10.16 17.60 -10.27
CA TYR A 37 -9.36 18.27 -9.23
C TYR A 37 -8.27 17.35 -8.71
N GLN A 38 -7.02 17.76 -8.91
CA GLN A 38 -5.86 17.11 -8.32
C GLN A 38 -5.56 17.76 -6.97
N ASP A 39 -5.37 16.95 -5.94
CA ASP A 39 -4.98 17.44 -4.62
C ASP A 39 -3.66 18.24 -4.71
N LYS A 40 -3.59 19.38 -4.02
CA LYS A 40 -2.43 20.29 -4.13
C LYS A 40 -1.15 19.71 -3.53
N TYR A 41 -1.28 18.88 -2.50
CA TYR A 41 -0.16 18.52 -1.62
C TYR A 41 0.17 17.02 -1.60
N PHE A 42 -0.59 16.17 -2.31
CA PHE A 42 -0.34 14.72 -2.33
C PHE A 42 1.11 14.35 -2.62
N LYS A 43 1.76 14.98 -3.61
CA LYS A 43 3.17 14.69 -3.95
C LYS A 43 4.11 14.99 -2.79
N THR A 44 3.90 16.12 -2.11
CA THR A 44 4.70 16.52 -0.94
C THR A 44 4.48 15.56 0.22
N HIS A 45 3.22 15.24 0.53
CA HIS A 45 2.87 14.28 1.58
C HIS A 45 3.54 12.92 1.34
N ILE A 46 3.33 12.33 0.16
CA ILE A 46 3.87 11.01 -0.16
C ILE A 46 5.40 11.02 -0.09
N THR A 47 6.05 12.02 -0.72
CA THR A 47 7.52 12.11 -0.76
C THR A 47 8.12 12.24 0.65
N GLU A 48 7.59 13.15 1.48
CA GLU A 48 8.13 13.38 2.82
C GLU A 48 7.90 12.18 3.76
N LEU A 49 6.77 11.49 3.64
CA LEU A 49 6.46 10.30 4.43
C LEU A 49 7.31 9.10 4.01
N GLN A 50 7.41 8.82 2.71
CA GLN A 50 8.22 7.72 2.18
C GLN A 50 9.71 7.92 2.46
N LYS A 51 10.22 9.16 2.37
CA LYS A 51 11.61 9.50 2.75
C LYS A 51 11.94 9.10 4.20
N ARG A 52 10.92 9.00 5.07
CA ARG A 52 11.03 8.61 6.48
C ARG A 52 10.61 7.17 6.75
N GLY A 53 10.45 6.36 5.70
CA GLY A 53 10.11 4.95 5.79
C GLY A 53 8.65 4.67 6.16
N VAL A 54 7.76 5.67 6.10
CA VAL A 54 6.33 5.44 6.32
C VAL A 54 5.73 4.85 5.04
N PRO A 55 5.09 3.67 5.09
CA PRO A 55 4.34 3.12 3.97
C PRO A 55 3.14 4.01 3.64
N VAL A 56 2.91 4.26 2.34
CA VAL A 56 1.86 5.18 1.89
C VAL A 56 0.91 4.49 0.92
N ALA A 57 -0.37 4.47 1.27
CA ALA A 57 -1.46 4.24 0.32
C ALA A 57 -2.02 5.57 -0.18
N VAL A 58 -2.88 5.50 -1.19
CA VAL A 58 -3.53 6.67 -1.78
C VAL A 58 -5.02 6.48 -1.86
N TYR A 59 -5.78 7.58 -1.83
CA TYR A 59 -7.22 7.57 -2.06
C TYR A 59 -7.68 8.64 -3.05
N ALA A 60 -8.83 8.39 -3.66
CA ALA A 60 -9.51 9.31 -4.57
C ALA A 60 -10.99 9.41 -4.21
N TRP A 61 -11.46 10.63 -4.02
CA TRP A 61 -12.88 10.90 -3.81
C TRP A 61 -13.65 10.75 -5.12
N VAL A 62 -14.57 9.79 -5.17
CA VAL A 62 -15.24 9.31 -6.39
C VAL A 62 -16.32 10.30 -6.85
N ARG A 63 -16.27 10.72 -8.12
CA ARG A 63 -17.19 11.75 -8.68
C ARG A 63 -17.80 11.42 -10.05
N GLY A 64 -17.39 10.33 -10.69
CA GLY A 64 -17.86 9.98 -12.03
C GLY A 64 -19.39 9.88 -12.12
N LYS A 65 -19.99 10.48 -13.15
CA LYS A 65 -21.45 10.51 -13.34
C LYS A 65 -21.95 9.42 -14.30
N THR A 66 -21.02 8.78 -15.01
CA THR A 66 -21.24 7.69 -15.94
C THR A 66 -20.14 6.64 -15.78
N ILE A 67 -20.34 5.44 -16.33
CA ILE A 67 -19.30 4.40 -16.36
C ILE A 67 -18.02 4.91 -17.05
N ALA A 68 -18.14 5.62 -18.17
CA ALA A 68 -16.99 6.17 -18.88
C ALA A 68 -16.24 7.21 -18.02
N GLU A 69 -16.95 8.05 -17.28
CA GLU A 69 -16.33 9.00 -16.36
C GLU A 69 -15.64 8.30 -15.17
N MET A 70 -16.22 7.22 -14.62
CA MET A 70 -15.57 6.42 -13.57
C MET A 70 -14.26 5.80 -14.06
N GLU A 71 -14.23 5.28 -15.29
CA GLU A 71 -13.00 4.73 -15.88
C GLU A 71 -11.96 5.81 -16.21
N ALA A 72 -12.40 6.97 -16.69
CA ALA A 72 -11.52 8.12 -16.92
C ALA A 72 -10.93 8.63 -15.60
N GLU A 73 -11.74 8.68 -14.54
CA GLU A 73 -11.33 9.08 -13.21
C GLU A 73 -10.31 8.10 -12.61
N ALA A 74 -10.52 6.78 -12.77
CA ALA A 74 -9.56 5.74 -12.40
C ALA A 74 -8.23 5.89 -13.13
N THR A 75 -8.28 6.21 -14.42
CA THR A 75 -7.09 6.43 -15.24
C THR A 75 -6.30 7.64 -14.76
N ALA A 76 -7.00 8.75 -14.42
CA ALA A 76 -6.38 9.94 -13.86
C ALA A 76 -5.72 9.63 -12.49
N PHE A 77 -6.44 8.95 -11.60
CA PHE A 77 -5.95 8.58 -10.27
C PHE A 77 -4.68 7.75 -10.35
N TYR A 78 -4.71 6.68 -11.14
CA TYR A 78 -3.56 5.81 -11.34
C TYR A 78 -2.36 6.56 -11.93
N THR A 79 -2.59 7.36 -12.96
CA THR A 79 -1.53 8.11 -13.63
C THR A 79 -0.86 9.11 -12.70
N ARG A 80 -1.62 9.76 -11.82
CA ARG A 80 -1.11 10.76 -10.86
C ARG A 80 -0.21 10.16 -9.79
N ALA A 81 -0.48 8.93 -9.35
CA ALA A 81 0.14 8.37 -8.14
C ALA A 81 1.07 7.16 -8.38
N LYS A 82 1.02 6.50 -9.56
CA LYS A 82 1.78 5.26 -9.79
C LYS A 82 3.30 5.41 -9.61
N GLU A 83 3.85 6.61 -9.85
CA GLU A 83 5.29 6.89 -9.71
C GLU A 83 5.78 6.78 -8.25
N PHE A 84 4.86 6.88 -7.29
CA PHE A 84 5.17 6.77 -5.87
C PHE A 84 5.01 5.34 -5.31
N ASN A 85 4.66 4.36 -6.15
CA ASN A 85 4.42 2.97 -5.74
C ASN A 85 3.51 2.83 -4.48
N PRO A 86 2.26 3.33 -4.50
CA PRO A 86 1.38 3.23 -3.33
C PRO A 86 1.10 1.79 -2.93
N THR A 87 1.01 1.53 -1.62
CA THR A 87 0.79 0.19 -1.06
C THR A 87 -0.65 -0.30 -1.25
N PHE A 88 -1.59 0.64 -1.39
CA PHE A 88 -3.01 0.41 -1.57
C PHE A 88 -3.66 1.58 -2.32
N TRP A 89 -4.73 1.30 -3.05
CA TRP A 89 -5.53 2.28 -3.78
C TRP A 89 -6.96 2.28 -3.25
N TRP A 90 -7.40 3.37 -2.64
CA TRP A 90 -8.72 3.48 -2.02
C TRP A 90 -9.68 4.30 -2.85
N LEU A 91 -10.87 3.76 -3.09
CA LEU A 91 -12.00 4.51 -3.64
C LEU A 91 -12.83 5.07 -2.49
N ASP A 92 -12.90 6.38 -2.41
CA ASP A 92 -13.62 7.09 -1.38
C ASP A 92 -15.02 7.48 -1.86
N VAL A 93 -16.03 6.76 -1.35
CA VAL A 93 -17.42 6.77 -1.81
C VAL A 93 -18.33 7.41 -0.76
N GLU A 94 -18.45 8.74 -0.82
CA GLU A 94 -19.23 9.54 0.16
C GLU A 94 -20.38 10.33 -0.44
N GLU A 95 -20.56 10.28 -1.76
CA GLU A 95 -21.63 11.04 -2.40
C GLU A 95 -22.16 10.38 -3.66
N GLN A 96 -23.42 10.65 -3.94
CA GLN A 96 -24.11 10.06 -5.08
C GLN A 96 -23.84 10.89 -6.34
N SER A 97 -22.84 10.50 -7.13
CA SER A 97 -22.54 11.13 -8.42
C SER A 97 -23.30 10.51 -9.60
N MET A 98 -23.81 9.28 -9.44
CA MET A 98 -24.64 8.60 -10.43
C MET A 98 -25.77 7.78 -9.79
N ALA A 99 -26.79 7.46 -10.58
CA ALA A 99 -27.94 6.69 -10.09
C ALA A 99 -27.52 5.29 -9.58
N ASP A 100 -26.67 4.60 -10.33
CA ASP A 100 -26.13 3.28 -9.97
C ASP A 100 -24.66 3.39 -9.52
N MET A 101 -24.48 3.83 -8.27
CA MET A 101 -23.14 3.91 -7.67
C MET A 101 -22.44 2.55 -7.62
N ARG A 102 -23.19 1.45 -7.44
CA ARG A 102 -22.62 0.09 -7.41
C ARG A 102 -21.91 -0.22 -8.72
N ALA A 103 -22.59 -0.04 -9.86
CA ALA A 103 -21.99 -0.30 -11.18
C ALA A 103 -20.82 0.65 -11.48
N GLY A 104 -20.94 1.92 -11.12
CA GLY A 104 -19.87 2.92 -11.31
C GLY A 104 -18.60 2.60 -10.54
N VAL A 105 -18.73 2.30 -9.25
CA VAL A 105 -17.60 1.96 -8.37
C VAL A 105 -16.95 0.63 -8.81
N SER A 106 -17.74 -0.37 -9.21
CA SER A 106 -17.20 -1.60 -9.82
C SER A 106 -16.42 -1.33 -11.12
N ALA A 107 -16.89 -0.42 -11.98
CA ALA A 107 -16.15 -0.06 -13.19
C ALA A 107 -14.83 0.67 -12.88
N TYR A 108 -14.84 1.57 -11.90
CA TYR A 108 -13.65 2.25 -11.41
C TYR A 108 -12.62 1.23 -10.90
N GLN A 109 -13.03 0.34 -9.98
CA GLN A 109 -12.17 -0.69 -9.39
C GLN A 109 -11.53 -1.57 -10.46
N ARG A 110 -12.32 -2.06 -11.43
CA ARG A 110 -11.80 -2.90 -12.52
C ARG A 110 -10.79 -2.15 -13.37
N LYS A 111 -11.05 -0.88 -13.65
CA LYS A 111 -10.14 -0.04 -14.43
C LYS A 111 -8.82 0.19 -13.70
N LEU A 112 -8.84 0.45 -12.39
CA LEU A 112 -7.61 0.55 -11.58
C LEU A 112 -6.78 -0.74 -11.65
N ARG A 113 -7.40 -1.90 -11.45
CA ARG A 113 -6.69 -3.19 -11.56
C ARG A 113 -6.11 -3.40 -12.96
N ALA A 114 -6.88 -3.10 -14.01
CA ALA A 114 -6.43 -3.24 -15.39
C ALA A 114 -5.23 -2.32 -15.72
N LEU A 115 -5.07 -1.20 -15.03
CA LEU A 115 -3.94 -0.28 -15.18
C LEU A 115 -2.68 -0.73 -14.41
N GLY A 116 -2.82 -1.67 -13.47
CA GLY A 116 -1.73 -2.23 -12.68
C GLY A 116 -1.79 -1.93 -11.18
N ALA A 117 -2.89 -1.38 -10.66
CA ALA A 117 -3.07 -1.24 -9.21
C ALA A 117 -3.13 -2.62 -8.55
N GLY A 118 -2.20 -2.88 -7.62
CA GLY A 118 -2.08 -4.17 -6.93
C GLY A 118 -3.26 -4.44 -5.99
N LYS A 119 -3.34 -3.67 -4.89
CA LYS A 119 -4.45 -3.76 -3.93
C LYS A 119 -5.40 -2.57 -4.05
N VAL A 120 -6.70 -2.84 -4.14
CA VAL A 120 -7.76 -1.85 -4.29
C VAL A 120 -8.80 -2.05 -3.19
N GLY A 121 -9.12 -0.97 -2.47
CA GLY A 121 -10.08 -0.96 -1.36
C GLY A 121 -11.20 0.05 -1.58
N ALA A 122 -12.28 -0.09 -0.82
CA ALA A 122 -13.40 0.84 -0.81
C ALA A 122 -13.55 1.47 0.57
N TYR A 123 -13.44 2.80 0.64
CA TYR A 123 -14.00 3.58 1.72
C TYR A 123 -15.46 3.89 1.39
N ILE A 124 -16.36 3.63 2.32
CA ILE A 124 -17.81 3.83 2.11
C ILE A 124 -18.36 4.62 3.28
N ALA A 125 -18.89 5.81 3.03
CA ALA A 125 -19.57 6.59 4.06
C ALA A 125 -20.69 5.77 4.71
N HIS A 126 -20.67 5.71 6.04
CA HIS A 126 -21.52 4.77 6.80
C HIS A 126 -23.01 4.89 6.50
N HIS A 127 -23.51 6.13 6.39
CA HIS A 127 -24.91 6.42 6.09
C HIS A 127 -25.33 6.06 4.66
N LEU A 128 -24.39 5.83 3.74
CA LEU A 128 -24.63 5.48 2.34
C LEU A 128 -24.42 4.00 2.04
N TYR A 129 -23.92 3.21 3.01
CA TYR A 129 -23.55 1.81 2.80
C TYR A 129 -24.69 0.98 2.17
N ASN A 130 -25.88 1.01 2.76
CA ASN A 130 -27.04 0.29 2.23
C ASN A 130 -27.60 0.91 0.95
N GLN A 131 -27.56 2.24 0.83
CA GLN A 131 -28.10 2.96 -0.34
C GLN A 131 -27.30 2.65 -1.60
N PHE A 132 -25.97 2.73 -1.51
CA PHE A 132 -25.10 2.47 -2.65
C PHE A 132 -24.90 0.99 -2.88
N ASN A 133 -25.04 0.16 -1.83
CA ASN A 133 -24.93 -1.29 -1.91
C ASN A 133 -23.72 -1.69 -2.76
N ILE A 134 -22.53 -1.16 -2.43
CA ILE A 134 -21.31 -1.41 -3.21
C ILE A 134 -20.97 -2.91 -3.18
N ASN A 135 -20.46 -3.45 -4.29
CA ASN A 135 -20.02 -4.84 -4.34
C ASN A 135 -18.67 -5.03 -3.62
N VAL A 136 -18.69 -5.00 -2.29
CA VAL A 136 -17.46 -5.05 -1.47
C VAL A 136 -16.62 -6.31 -1.68
N ALA A 137 -17.19 -7.40 -2.20
CA ALA A 137 -16.48 -8.64 -2.54
C ALA A 137 -15.47 -8.48 -3.69
N GLU A 138 -15.54 -7.40 -4.48
CA GLU A 138 -14.56 -7.10 -5.54
C GLU A 138 -13.30 -6.39 -5.00
N PHE A 139 -13.30 -5.98 -3.74
CA PHE A 139 -12.24 -5.22 -3.11
C PHE A 139 -11.37 -6.09 -2.19
N ASP A 140 -10.10 -5.72 -2.06
CA ASP A 140 -9.16 -6.39 -1.16
C ASP A 140 -9.41 -6.04 0.32
N ALA A 141 -9.98 -4.86 0.57
CA ALA A 141 -10.36 -4.41 1.90
C ALA A 141 -11.48 -3.36 1.87
N VAL A 142 -12.21 -3.28 2.98
CA VAL A 142 -13.27 -2.29 3.21
C VAL A 142 -12.89 -1.35 4.35
N TRP A 143 -13.10 -0.06 4.17
CA TRP A 143 -12.83 1.00 5.14
C TRP A 143 -14.13 1.77 5.41
N ILE A 144 -14.53 1.92 6.68
CA ILE A 144 -15.79 2.57 7.04
C ILE A 144 -15.57 3.58 8.18
N PRO A 145 -16.09 4.80 8.06
CA PRO A 145 -16.08 5.77 9.15
C PRO A 145 -17.17 5.46 10.17
N HIS A 146 -16.88 5.64 11.45
CA HIS A 146 -17.92 5.73 12.48
C HIS A 146 -17.36 6.41 13.73
N TYR A 147 -17.73 7.67 13.95
CA TYR A 147 -16.98 8.51 14.90
C TYR A 147 -17.50 8.50 16.34
N GLY A 148 -18.72 8.01 16.58
CA GLY A 148 -19.33 8.05 17.92
C GLY A 148 -19.34 9.47 18.48
N HIS A 149 -18.69 9.69 19.63
CA HIS A 149 -18.57 11.03 20.23
C HIS A 149 -17.58 11.95 19.49
N ASN A 150 -16.72 11.39 18.64
CA ASN A 150 -15.73 12.09 17.82
C ASN A 150 -14.79 13.00 18.63
N ASP A 151 -14.21 12.47 19.70
CA ASP A 151 -13.35 13.18 20.65
C ASP A 151 -11.87 12.81 20.52
N GLY A 152 -11.47 12.21 19.40
CA GLY A 152 -10.11 11.69 19.18
C GLY A 152 -9.90 10.26 19.69
N THR A 153 -10.89 9.66 20.38
CA THR A 153 -10.79 8.30 20.93
C THR A 153 -11.73 7.31 20.24
N ARG A 154 -11.38 6.02 20.29
CA ARG A 154 -12.22 4.96 19.73
C ARG A 154 -13.30 4.55 20.75
N ASN A 155 -14.49 5.10 20.58
CA ASN A 155 -15.63 4.89 21.49
C ASN A 155 -16.87 4.26 20.80
N SER A 156 -16.72 3.83 19.55
CA SER A 156 -17.80 3.20 18.78
C SER A 156 -17.26 2.23 17.72
N LYS A 157 -18.14 1.57 16.97
CA LYS A 157 -17.77 0.67 15.87
C LYS A 157 -18.72 0.82 14.68
N PRO A 158 -18.25 0.59 13.43
CA PRO A 158 -19.13 0.53 12.27
C PRO A 158 -20.20 -0.56 12.42
N SER A 159 -21.35 -0.35 11.79
CA SER A 159 -22.49 -1.29 11.81
C SER A 159 -22.34 -2.39 10.75
N TYR A 160 -21.42 -2.21 9.82
CA TYR A 160 -21.17 -3.10 8.70
C TYR A 160 -19.76 -3.69 8.82
N PRO A 161 -19.52 -4.92 8.31
CA PRO A 161 -18.18 -5.50 8.29
C PRO A 161 -17.21 -4.62 7.52
N CYS A 162 -16.05 -4.34 8.13
CA CYS A 162 -14.95 -3.65 7.48
C CYS A 162 -13.61 -4.09 8.07
N ASP A 163 -12.55 -3.77 7.35
CA ASP A 163 -11.18 -4.03 7.75
C ASP A 163 -10.56 -2.85 8.49
N ILE A 164 -10.80 -1.64 7.99
CA ILE A 164 -10.35 -0.39 8.60
C ILE A 164 -11.57 0.39 9.12
N HIS A 165 -11.45 0.90 10.34
CA HIS A 165 -12.40 1.80 10.98
C HIS A 165 -11.76 3.18 11.13
N GLN A 166 -12.25 4.18 10.39
CA GLN A 166 -11.94 5.58 10.69
C GLN A 166 -12.79 5.99 11.90
N TYR A 167 -12.15 6.12 13.05
CA TYR A 167 -12.86 6.25 14.32
C TYR A 167 -13.01 7.68 14.80
N THR A 168 -12.34 8.64 14.17
CA THR A 168 -12.46 10.06 14.50
C THR A 168 -11.88 10.93 13.39
N ASP A 169 -12.41 12.14 13.25
CA ASP A 169 -11.83 13.26 12.48
C ASP A 169 -11.19 14.34 13.39
N LYS A 170 -11.10 14.08 14.70
CA LYS A 170 -10.58 14.97 15.75
C LYS A 170 -9.30 14.42 16.39
N GLY A 171 -8.60 13.54 15.71
CA GLY A 171 -7.32 13.02 16.17
C GLY A 171 -6.28 14.11 16.37
N SER A 172 -5.35 13.87 17.29
CA SER A 172 -4.19 14.71 17.51
C SER A 172 -2.95 13.84 17.68
N LEU A 173 -1.90 14.12 16.90
CA LEU A 173 -0.64 13.40 16.94
C LEU A 173 0.54 14.38 16.96
N PRO A 174 1.62 14.09 17.70
CA PRO A 174 2.82 14.91 17.67
C PRO A 174 3.33 15.16 16.24
N GLY A 175 3.65 16.42 15.94
CA GLY A 175 4.15 16.85 14.62
C GLY A 175 3.13 17.56 13.75
N TYR A 176 1.85 17.60 14.16
CA TYR A 176 0.83 18.44 13.53
C TYR A 176 -0.19 18.92 14.58
N ASN A 177 -0.49 20.22 14.58
CA ASN A 177 -1.36 20.84 15.59
C ASN A 177 -2.85 20.86 15.21
N GLY A 178 -3.19 20.50 13.96
CA GLY A 178 -4.56 20.42 13.50
C GLY A 178 -5.20 19.05 13.75
N SER A 179 -6.47 18.93 13.39
CA SER A 179 -7.20 17.67 13.50
C SER A 179 -6.80 16.68 12.40
N LEU A 180 -6.76 15.40 12.78
CA LEU A 180 -6.41 14.29 11.90
C LEU A 180 -7.50 13.23 11.92
N ASP A 181 -7.72 12.64 10.77
CA ASP A 181 -8.49 11.42 10.65
C ASP A 181 -7.65 10.24 11.12
N LEU A 182 -8.14 9.51 12.14
CA LEU A 182 -7.43 8.36 12.71
C LEU A 182 -8.18 7.06 12.44
N ASN A 183 -7.38 6.05 12.11
CA ASN A 183 -7.85 4.77 11.63
C ASN A 183 -7.32 3.62 12.47
N ALA A 184 -8.11 2.56 12.60
CA ALA A 184 -7.73 1.32 13.25
C ALA A 184 -8.10 0.13 12.36
N ILE A 185 -7.21 -0.86 12.28
CA ILE A 185 -7.56 -2.16 11.70
C ILE A 185 -8.41 -2.91 12.72
N ILE A 186 -9.53 -3.47 12.27
CA ILE A 186 -10.52 -4.16 13.13
C ILE A 186 -10.86 -5.56 12.64
N SER A 187 -10.25 -6.01 11.53
CA SER A 187 -10.35 -7.38 11.02
C SER A 187 -9.15 -8.24 11.42
N ASP A 188 -9.06 -9.43 10.82
CA ASP A 188 -7.96 -10.39 10.95
C ASP A 188 -6.75 -10.09 10.04
N LYS A 189 -6.85 -9.06 9.19
CA LYS A 189 -5.75 -8.63 8.31
C LYS A 189 -4.67 -7.91 9.12
N ASP A 190 -3.43 -8.38 9.07
CA ASP A 190 -2.30 -7.71 9.72
C ASP A 190 -1.92 -6.38 9.02
N ILE A 191 -1.24 -5.48 9.73
CA ILE A 191 -0.76 -4.21 9.17
C ILE A 191 0.11 -4.42 7.91
N SER A 192 0.89 -5.50 7.83
CA SER A 192 1.68 -5.89 6.66
C SER A 192 0.84 -6.05 5.38
N PHE A 193 -0.43 -6.44 5.51
CA PHE A 193 -1.35 -6.49 4.37
C PHE A 193 -1.57 -5.09 3.77
N PHE A 194 -1.63 -4.04 4.58
CA PHE A 194 -1.94 -2.67 4.13
C PHE A 194 -0.71 -1.86 3.77
N THR A 195 0.40 -2.09 4.46
CA THR A 195 1.67 -1.40 4.21
C THR A 195 2.42 -1.96 3.01
N GLY A 196 1.80 -2.89 2.28
CA GLY A 196 2.44 -3.59 1.17
C GLY A 196 3.72 -4.23 1.66
N GLY A 197 3.72 -4.70 2.92
CA GLY A 197 4.86 -5.32 3.56
C GLY A 197 5.44 -6.25 2.51
N ASP A 198 6.68 -5.94 2.10
CA ASP A 198 7.46 -6.86 1.29
C ASP A 198 7.19 -8.21 1.91
N GLU A 199 6.62 -9.14 1.15
CA GLU A 199 6.50 -10.51 1.63
C GLU A 199 7.94 -10.87 2.00
N VAL A 200 8.27 -10.81 3.31
CA VAL A 200 9.66 -10.95 3.73
C VAL A 200 9.90 -12.41 3.52
N LEU A 201 10.51 -12.73 2.38
CA LEU A 201 10.68 -14.10 1.98
C LEU A 201 11.54 -14.78 3.04
N ASP A 202 11.12 -15.95 3.51
CA ASP A 202 11.97 -16.71 4.43
C ASP A 202 13.35 -16.95 3.82
N ASN A 203 13.37 -17.21 2.50
CA ASN A 203 14.57 -17.40 1.70
C ASN A 203 14.44 -16.70 0.34
N LEU A 204 15.52 -16.10 -0.16
CA LEU A 204 15.63 -15.58 -1.52
C LEU A 204 16.96 -16.00 -2.12
N VAL A 205 16.94 -16.65 -3.28
CA VAL A 205 18.16 -16.96 -4.02
C VAL A 205 18.53 -15.79 -4.95
N ILE A 206 19.77 -15.35 -4.89
CA ILE A 206 20.29 -14.23 -5.67
C ILE A 206 21.44 -14.74 -6.53
N TYR A 207 21.37 -14.52 -7.84
CA TYR A 207 22.38 -15.06 -8.78
C TYR A 207 23.06 -13.97 -9.60
N ALA A 208 24.30 -14.23 -9.99
CA ALA A 208 25.04 -13.45 -10.99
C ALA A 208 24.95 -14.10 -12.38
N ASP A 209 25.27 -13.32 -13.43
CA ASP A 209 25.28 -13.79 -14.80
C ASP A 209 26.13 -15.06 -14.98
N GLY A 210 25.51 -16.11 -15.53
CA GLY A 210 26.15 -17.39 -15.80
C GLY A 210 26.03 -18.44 -14.69
N ASP A 211 25.47 -18.09 -13.52
CA ASP A 211 25.24 -19.00 -12.40
C ASP A 211 23.75 -19.41 -12.22
N THR A 212 22.90 -19.04 -13.17
CA THR A 212 21.44 -19.31 -13.15
C THR A 212 21.10 -20.78 -12.92
N GLY A 213 21.87 -21.71 -13.50
CA GLY A 213 21.62 -23.16 -13.34
C GLY A 213 21.81 -23.64 -11.91
N ALA A 214 22.89 -23.22 -11.25
CA ALA A 214 23.13 -23.53 -9.84
C ALA A 214 22.07 -22.85 -8.95
N ALA A 215 21.76 -21.59 -9.22
CA ALA A 215 20.74 -20.85 -8.48
C ALA A 215 19.34 -21.49 -8.60
N LEU A 216 18.97 -22.01 -9.76
CA LEU A 216 17.69 -22.71 -9.97
C LEU A 216 17.60 -23.97 -9.11
N VAL A 217 18.66 -24.77 -9.04
CA VAL A 217 18.70 -25.95 -8.19
C VAL A 217 18.55 -25.58 -6.71
N LEU A 218 19.25 -24.53 -6.26
CA LEU A 218 19.13 -24.05 -4.88
C LEU A 218 17.71 -23.55 -4.56
N SER A 219 17.13 -22.78 -5.48
CA SER A 219 15.77 -22.23 -5.37
C SER A 219 14.73 -23.36 -5.26
N GLN A 220 14.86 -24.41 -6.06
CA GLN A 220 13.99 -25.59 -5.98
C GLN A 220 14.15 -26.35 -4.65
N ARG A 221 15.39 -26.52 -4.17
CA ARG A 221 15.67 -27.17 -2.88
C ARG A 221 15.08 -26.40 -1.69
N LEU A 222 15.16 -25.07 -1.74
CA LEU A 222 14.66 -24.19 -0.67
C LEU A 222 13.17 -23.82 -0.83
N GLY A 223 12.54 -24.17 -1.96
CA GLY A 223 11.16 -23.81 -2.26
C GLY A 223 10.93 -22.30 -2.32
N CYS A 224 11.90 -21.53 -2.80
CA CYS A 224 11.86 -20.07 -2.74
C CYS A 224 12.16 -19.39 -4.08
N PRO A 225 11.76 -18.12 -4.28
CA PRO A 225 12.06 -17.38 -5.50
C PRO A 225 13.58 -17.20 -5.73
N MET A 226 13.95 -16.95 -6.99
CA MET A 226 15.30 -16.51 -7.36
C MET A 226 15.28 -15.24 -8.20
N VAL A 227 16.25 -14.36 -7.99
CA VAL A 227 16.37 -13.08 -8.72
C VAL A 227 17.82 -12.79 -9.10
N HIS A 228 18.01 -12.07 -10.21
CA HIS A 228 19.34 -11.58 -10.58
C HIS A 228 19.85 -10.56 -9.56
N LYS A 229 21.16 -10.53 -9.30
CA LYS A 229 21.80 -9.62 -8.32
C LYS A 229 21.43 -8.14 -8.51
N GLY A 230 21.23 -7.70 -9.76
CA GLY A 230 20.82 -6.32 -10.07
C GLY A 230 19.42 -5.96 -9.56
N SER A 231 18.59 -6.95 -9.21
CA SER A 231 17.25 -6.78 -8.67
C SER A 231 17.15 -7.10 -7.18
N ALA A 232 18.24 -7.53 -6.53
CA ALA A 232 18.22 -8.02 -5.14
C ALA A 232 17.76 -6.98 -4.11
N GLY A 233 17.98 -5.68 -4.38
CA GLY A 233 17.53 -4.59 -3.51
C GLY A 233 16.03 -4.33 -3.55
N LYS A 234 15.29 -4.96 -4.47
CA LYS A 234 13.83 -4.82 -4.61
C LYS A 234 13.03 -5.79 -3.75
N TYR A 235 13.71 -6.69 -3.03
CA TYR A 235 13.08 -7.76 -2.27
C TYR A 235 13.67 -7.85 -0.86
N GLN A 236 12.81 -7.97 0.13
CA GLN A 236 13.19 -8.29 1.51
C GLN A 236 13.13 -9.80 1.72
N ALA A 237 14.12 -10.33 2.43
CA ALA A 237 14.16 -11.73 2.80
C ALA A 237 14.90 -11.90 4.12
N ILE A 238 14.44 -12.83 4.96
CA ILE A 238 15.11 -13.21 6.21
C ILE A 238 16.50 -13.79 5.89
N LYS A 239 16.57 -14.64 4.86
CA LYS A 239 17.82 -15.24 4.37
C LYS A 239 18.02 -14.97 2.89
N LYS A 240 19.14 -14.34 2.54
CA LYS A 240 19.56 -14.12 1.16
C LYS A 240 20.69 -15.08 0.80
N HIS A 241 20.44 -15.96 -0.18
CA HIS A 241 21.36 -16.98 -0.66
C HIS A 241 22.01 -16.53 -1.96
N TRP A 242 23.24 -16.04 -1.90
CA TRP A 242 23.99 -15.56 -3.05
C TRP A 242 24.72 -16.71 -3.74
N VAL A 243 24.46 -16.89 -5.03
CA VAL A 243 25.10 -17.90 -5.88
C VAL A 243 25.94 -17.17 -6.92
N GLY A 244 27.27 -17.29 -6.82
CA GLY A 244 28.18 -16.60 -7.73
C GLY A 244 29.66 -16.88 -7.47
N VAL A 245 30.52 -16.56 -8.44
CA VAL A 245 31.99 -16.65 -8.33
C VAL A 245 32.52 -15.42 -7.57
N GLN A 246 33.02 -15.63 -6.35
CA GLN A 246 33.55 -14.64 -5.37
C GLN A 246 32.56 -13.60 -4.78
N GLY A 247 32.46 -13.57 -3.45
CA GLY A 247 31.81 -12.51 -2.66
C GLY A 247 32.24 -12.58 -1.19
N THR A 248 32.47 -11.44 -0.54
CA THR A 248 32.86 -11.34 0.88
C THR A 248 31.65 -11.34 1.82
N ASN A 249 31.86 -11.86 3.04
CA ASN A 249 30.85 -12.35 3.96
C ASN A 249 30.59 -11.37 5.12
N ASP A 250 29.96 -10.21 4.88
CA ASP A 250 29.84 -9.19 5.94
C ASP A 250 28.43 -8.60 6.13
N SER A 251 27.35 -9.39 5.99
CA SER A 251 25.98 -8.89 6.28
C SER A 251 24.92 -9.97 6.61
N GLY A 252 25.29 -11.15 7.12
CA GLY A 252 24.30 -12.21 7.44
C GLY A 252 23.69 -12.94 6.23
N ASN A 253 24.31 -12.79 5.06
CA ASN A 253 23.96 -13.48 3.82
C ASN A 253 24.66 -14.86 3.73
N ILE A 254 24.05 -15.82 3.01
CA ILE A 254 24.64 -17.14 2.76
C ILE A 254 25.22 -17.15 1.34
N TYR A 255 26.50 -17.49 1.18
CA TYR A 255 27.17 -17.53 -0.12
C TYR A 255 27.52 -18.97 -0.56
N TYR A 256 27.12 -19.31 -1.78
CA TYR A 256 27.47 -20.55 -2.47
C TYR A 256 28.37 -20.17 -3.63
N ALA A 257 29.69 -20.30 -3.43
CA ALA A 257 30.70 -19.79 -4.35
C ALA A 257 31.90 -20.74 -4.44
N GLY A 258 32.36 -21.01 -5.68
CA GLY A 258 33.62 -21.68 -5.99
C GLY A 258 34.54 -20.78 -6.83
N THR A 259 35.73 -21.27 -7.18
CA THR A 259 36.66 -20.54 -8.05
C THR A 259 36.22 -20.53 -9.52
N ASN A 260 35.28 -21.41 -9.87
CA ASN A 260 34.68 -21.55 -11.18
C ASN A 260 33.22 -22.05 -11.04
N ARG A 261 32.49 -22.06 -12.17
CA ARG A 261 31.06 -22.44 -12.18
C ARG A 261 30.79 -23.89 -11.76
N ALA A 262 31.70 -24.82 -12.06
CA ALA A 262 31.53 -26.21 -11.67
C ALA A 262 31.66 -26.38 -10.14
N GLU A 263 32.60 -25.64 -9.52
CA GLU A 263 32.73 -25.60 -8.07
C GLU A 263 31.57 -24.89 -7.38
N THR A 264 31.09 -23.77 -7.94
CA THR A 264 29.88 -23.07 -7.46
C THR A 264 28.67 -24.01 -7.49
N ALA A 265 28.48 -24.76 -8.57
CA ALA A 265 27.39 -25.74 -8.68
C ALA A 265 27.52 -26.86 -7.63
N ARG A 266 28.73 -27.37 -7.37
CA ARG A 266 28.96 -28.35 -6.29
C ARG A 266 28.63 -27.79 -4.92
N LYS A 267 29.01 -26.55 -4.64
CA LYS A 267 28.71 -25.88 -3.36
C LYS A 267 27.21 -25.75 -3.09
N VAL A 268 26.40 -25.54 -4.12
CA VAL A 268 24.93 -25.52 -4.00
C VAL A 268 24.34 -26.89 -3.67
N LEU A 269 25.00 -27.96 -4.11
CA LEU A 269 24.53 -29.35 -3.97
C LEU A 269 24.90 -29.99 -2.63
N GLU A 270 25.91 -29.47 -1.92
CA GLU A 270 26.26 -29.83 -0.54
C GLU A 270 25.14 -29.43 0.44
#